data_AF-A0A1F3M935-F1
#
_entry.id   AF-A0A1F3M935-F1
#
_cell.length_a   1.000
_cell.length_b   1.000
_cell.length_c   1.000
_cell.angle_alpha   90.00
_cell.angle_beta   90.00
_cell.angle_gamma   90.00
#
_symmetry.space_group_name_H-M   'P 1'
#
loop_
_entity.id
_entity.type
_entity.pdbx_description
1 polymer ?
#
loop_
_entity_poly.entity_id
_entity_poly.type
_entity_poly.pdbx_seq_one_letter_code
_entity_poly.pdbx_strand_id
1 'polypeptide(L)'
;MERKTKDALIRWIRGAAPESAHPYDMERFYNVVFECLKNGENINSDELAEIIRENLKWHENQVLDFSEETVITIEKIMKFIDFLKSEKQINLYNLL
;
A
#
# COMPACT_ATOMS: atom_id res chain seq x y z
N MET A 1 -7.77 -6.58 -8.10
CA MET A 1 -6.92 -5.39 -8.03
C MET A 1 -6.86 -4.68 -9.38
N GLU A 2 -7.26 -3.41 -9.41
CA GLU A 2 -7.20 -2.49 -10.55
C GLU A 2 -5.74 -2.29 -10.99
N ARG A 3 -5.57 -2.04 -12.29
CA ARG A 3 -4.22 -1.93 -12.88
C ARG A 3 -3.39 -0.82 -12.23
N LYS A 4 -4.00 0.32 -11.90
CA LYS A 4 -3.29 1.46 -11.29
C LYS A 4 -2.81 1.15 -9.87
N THR A 5 -3.64 0.49 -9.06
CA THR A 5 -3.28 0.03 -7.72
C THR A 5 -2.12 -0.98 -7.80
N LYS A 6 -2.21 -1.95 -8.72
CA LYS A 6 -1.13 -2.94 -8.94
C LYS A 6 0.17 -2.28 -9.39
N ASP A 7 0.12 -1.33 -10.32
CA ASP A 7 1.29 -0.60 -10.81
C ASP A 7 1.94 0.25 -9.70
N ALA A 8 1.13 0.89 -8.84
CA ALA A 8 1.61 1.63 -7.68
C ALA A 8 2.32 0.72 -6.67
N LEU A 9 1.72 -0.44 -6.37
CA LEU A 9 2.31 -1.46 -5.49
C LEU A 9 3.65 -1.96 -6.01
N ILE A 10 3.71 -2.38 -7.28
CA ILE A 10 4.94 -2.86 -7.89
C ILE A 10 6.04 -1.79 -7.84
N ARG A 11 5.69 -0.52 -8.12
CA ARG A 11 6.64 0.60 -8.06
C ARG A 11 7.16 0.84 -6.65
N TRP A 12 6.30 0.72 -5.65
CA TRP A 12 6.69 0.84 -4.25
C TRP A 12 7.58 -0.34 -3.83
N ILE A 13 7.14 -1.59 -4.03
CA ILE A 13 7.87 -2.80 -3.62
C ILE A 13 9.24 -2.89 -4.28
N ARG A 14 9.37 -2.54 -5.57
CA ARG A 14 10.67 -2.48 -6.25
C ARG A 14 11.61 -1.41 -5.69
N GLY A 15 11.06 -0.36 -5.05
CA GLY A 15 11.81 0.65 -4.31
C GLY A 15 12.09 0.26 -2.86
N ALA A 16 11.20 -0.51 -2.24
CA ALA A 16 11.21 -0.89 -0.82
C ALA A 16 12.20 -2.02 -0.47
N ALA A 17 13.37 -2.07 -1.12
CA ALA A 17 14.41 -2.98 -0.68
C ALA A 17 14.72 -2.72 0.82
N PRO A 18 15.02 -3.73 1.65
CA PRO A 18 15.23 -3.54 3.10
C PRO A 18 16.36 -2.56 3.44
N GLU A 19 17.24 -2.30 2.47
CA GLU A 19 18.38 -1.38 2.56
C GLU A 19 18.10 -0.02 1.90
N SER A 20 16.91 0.17 1.31
CA SER A 20 16.52 1.40 0.65
C SER A 20 16.19 2.47 1.68
N ALA A 21 17.05 3.48 1.75
CA ALA A 21 16.77 4.75 2.42
C ALA A 21 16.29 5.80 1.42
N HIS A 22 15.57 5.40 0.36
CA HIS A 22 15.20 6.33 -0.70
C HIS A 22 14.17 7.32 -0.14
N PRO A 23 14.39 8.64 -0.30
CA PRO A 23 13.50 9.67 0.27
C PRO A 23 12.04 9.62 -0.22
N TYR A 24 11.73 8.81 -1.24
CA TYR A 24 10.41 8.70 -1.84
C TYR A 24 9.69 7.40 -1.50
N ASP A 25 10.26 6.53 -0.67
CA ASP A 25 9.65 5.23 -0.37
C ASP A 25 8.32 5.40 0.38
N MET A 26 8.25 6.36 1.31
CA MET A 26 7.00 6.72 1.99
C MET A 26 5.99 7.38 1.06
N GLU A 27 6.45 8.25 0.15
CA GLU A 27 5.55 8.87 -0.85
C GLU A 27 4.92 7.81 -1.75
N ARG A 28 5.72 6.85 -2.24
CA ARG A 28 5.24 5.73 -3.05
C ARG A 28 4.27 4.84 -2.26
N PHE A 29 4.54 4.61 -0.98
CA PHE A 29 3.62 3.88 -0.10
C PHE A 29 2.27 4.60 0.04
N TYR A 30 2.27 5.91 0.30
CA TYR A 30 1.02 6.68 0.39
C TYR A 30 0.27 6.73 -0.95
N ASN A 31 0.98 6.71 -2.07
CA ASN A 31 0.34 6.60 -3.38
C ASN A 31 -0.40 5.25 -3.57
N VAL A 32 0.09 4.15 -2.98
CA VAL A 32 -0.66 2.88 -2.94
C VAL A 32 -1.96 3.06 -2.16
N VAL A 33 -1.88 3.61 -0.94
CA VAL A 33 -3.06 3.85 -0.10
C VAL A 33 -4.09 4.73 -0.81
N PHE A 34 -3.62 5.77 -1.52
CA PHE A 34 -4.48 6.67 -2.27
C PHE A 34 -5.22 5.95 -3.40
N GLU A 35 -4.52 5.14 -4.21
CA GLU A 35 -5.16 4.38 -5.28
C GLU A 35 -6.16 3.35 -4.72
N CYS A 36 -5.88 2.70 -3.58
CA CYS A 36 -6.86 1.85 -2.89
C CYS A 36 -8.13 2.62 -2.51
N LEU A 37 -8.00 3.78 -1.87
CA LEU A 37 -9.15 4.61 -1.48
C LEU A 37 -9.95 5.11 -2.67
N LYS A 38 -9.26 5.52 -3.73
CA LYS A 38 -9.88 6.04 -4.94
C LYS A 38 -10.65 4.98 -5.71
N ASN A 39 -10.12 3.76 -5.75
CA ASN A 39 -10.72 2.63 -6.47
C ASN A 39 -11.66 1.80 -5.57
N GLY A 40 -11.73 2.09 -4.26
CA GLY A 40 -12.55 1.33 -3.31
C GLY A 40 -12.04 -0.09 -3.07
N GLU A 41 -10.73 -0.29 -3.15
CA GLU A 41 -10.09 -1.61 -3.07
C GLU A 41 -9.44 -1.85 -1.71
N ASN A 42 -9.54 -3.10 -1.25
CA ASN A 42 -8.70 -3.61 -0.16
C ASN A 42 -7.66 -4.57 -0.76
N ILE A 43 -6.48 -4.60 -0.16
CA ILE A 43 -5.38 -5.50 -0.57
C ILE A 43 -5.37 -6.70 0.38
N ASN A 44 -5.33 -7.92 -0.16
CA ASN A 44 -5.10 -9.13 0.63
C ASN A 44 -3.59 -9.38 0.82
N SER A 45 -3.18 -9.93 1.98
CA SER A 45 -1.80 -10.32 2.25
C SER A 45 -1.31 -11.40 1.28
N ASP A 46 -2.16 -12.36 0.88
CA ASP A 46 -1.77 -13.38 -0.10
C ASP A 46 -1.47 -12.77 -1.48
N GLU A 47 -2.32 -11.84 -1.93
CA GLU A 47 -2.13 -11.13 -3.21
C GLU A 47 -0.83 -10.30 -3.18
N LEU A 48 -0.56 -9.62 -2.07
CA LEU A 48 0.67 -8.87 -1.89
C LEU A 48 1.90 -9.79 -1.89
N ALA A 49 1.81 -10.94 -1.21
CA ALA A 49 2.87 -11.93 -1.16
C ALA A 49 3.19 -12.47 -2.57
N GLU A 50 2.17 -12.78 -3.37
CA GLU A 50 2.36 -13.16 -4.79
C GLU A 50 3.08 -12.08 -5.59
N ILE A 51 2.67 -10.82 -5.46
CA ILE A 51 3.33 -9.69 -6.15
C ILE A 51 4.80 -9.56 -5.73
N ILE A 52 5.10 -9.72 -4.44
CA ILE A 52 6.49 -9.68 -3.94
C ILE A 52 7.30 -10.84 -4.52
N ARG A 53 6.78 -12.08 -4.51
CA ARG A 53 7.46 -13.26 -5.09
C ARG A 53 7.75 -13.08 -6.59
N GLU A 54 6.84 -12.45 -7.33
CA GLU A 54 7.02 -12.17 -8.76
C GLU A 54 8.09 -11.10 -9.05
N ASN A 55 8.36 -10.20 -8.11
CA ASN A 55 9.17 -8.99 -8.35
C ASN A 55 10.48 -8.94 -7.57
N LEU A 56 10.59 -9.68 -6.47
CA LEU A 56 11.73 -9.68 -5.55
C LEU A 56 12.11 -11.11 -5.15
N LYS A 57 13.38 -11.31 -4.81
CA LYS A 57 13.93 -12.60 -4.36
C LYS A 57 14.14 -12.62 -2.85
N TRP A 58 13.10 -12.31 -2.08
CA TRP A 58 13.14 -12.33 -0.62
C TRP A 58 12.94 -13.75 -0.08
N HIS A 59 13.35 -13.97 1.16
CA HIS A 59 13.05 -15.24 1.84
C HIS A 59 11.56 -15.34 2.14
N GLU A 60 10.99 -16.54 2.05
CA GLU A 60 9.54 -16.77 2.15
C GLU A 60 8.95 -16.24 3.47
N ASN A 61 9.65 -16.40 4.59
CA ASN A 61 9.22 -15.85 5.88
C ASN A 61 9.16 -14.31 5.84
N GLN A 62 10.14 -13.64 5.24
CA GLN A 62 10.14 -12.19 5.07
C GLN A 62 8.97 -11.73 4.19
N VAL A 63 8.65 -12.48 3.13
CA VAL A 63 7.51 -12.17 2.26
C VAL A 63 6.21 -12.20 3.03
N LEU A 64 5.97 -13.26 3.82
CA LEU A 64 4.75 -13.42 4.59
C LEU A 64 4.61 -12.33 5.67
N ASP A 65 5.64 -12.17 6.51
CA ASP A 65 5.66 -11.18 7.59
C ASP A 65 5.43 -9.76 7.04
N PHE A 66 6.17 -9.38 6.00
CA PHE A 66 6.05 -8.06 5.38
C PHE A 66 4.66 -7.84 4.76
N SER A 67 4.09 -8.86 4.11
CA SER A 67 2.79 -8.75 3.46
C SER A 67 1.67 -8.53 4.48
N GLU A 68 1.68 -9.29 5.58
CA GLU A 68 0.71 -9.15 6.67
C GLU A 68 0.81 -7.76 7.32
N GLU A 69 2.01 -7.35 7.74
CA GLU A 69 2.23 -6.06 8.38
C GLU A 69 1.83 -4.87 7.49
N THR A 70 2.14 -4.99 6.19
CA THR A 70 1.81 -3.97 5.19
C THR A 70 0.31 -3.82 5.03
N VAL A 71 -0.42 -4.92 4.84
CA VAL A 71 -1.87 -4.90 4.68
C VAL A 71 -2.55 -4.32 5.91
N ILE A 72 -2.14 -4.73 7.11
CA ILE A 72 -2.65 -4.18 8.38
C ILE A 72 -2.42 -2.66 8.43
N THR A 73 -1.25 -2.19 8.01
CA THR A 73 -0.91 -0.77 7.99
C THR A 73 -1.80 0.00 7.01
N ILE A 74 -1.94 -0.50 5.77
CA ILE A 74 -2.81 0.11 4.75
C ILE A 74 -4.25 0.20 5.26
N GLU A 75 -4.79 -0.89 5.81
CA GLU A 75 -6.14 -0.91 6.36
C GLU A 75 -6.34 0.11 7.48
N LYS A 76 -5.38 0.22 8.42
CA LYS A 76 -5.44 1.20 9.51
C LYS A 76 -5.50 2.63 8.97
N ILE A 77 -4.69 2.95 7.97
CA ILE A 77 -4.67 4.27 7.35
C ILE A 77 -5.99 4.54 6.62
N MET A 78 -6.47 3.57 5.84
CA MET A 78 -7.76 3.71 5.13
C MET A 78 -8.91 3.93 6.11
N LYS A 79 -9.02 3.11 7.16
CA LYS A 79 -10.05 3.24 8.21
C LYS A 79 -9.96 4.58 8.94
N PHE A 80 -8.76 5.07 9.21
CA PHE A 80 -8.57 6.39 9.80
C PHE A 80 -9.04 7.51 8.88
N ILE A 81 -8.70 7.44 7.59
CA ILE A 81 -9.16 8.41 6.58
C ILE A 81 -10.68 8.38 6.44
N ASP A 82 -11.30 7.20 6.44
CA ASP A 82 -12.75 7.07 6.38
C ASP A 82 -13.44 7.63 7.63
N PHE A 83 -12.84 7.45 8.81
CA PHE A 83 -13.28 8.13 10.04
C PHE A 83 -13.20 9.66 9.92
N LEU A 84 -12.09 10.20 9.41
CA LEU A 84 -11.98 11.65 9.21
C LEU A 84 -13.04 12.19 8.24
N LYS A 85 -13.42 11.42 7.21
CA LYS A 85 -14.53 11.77 6.30
C LYS A 85 -15.88 11.73 7.00
N SER A 86 -16.15 10.70 7.82
CA SER A 86 -17.43 10.58 8.54
C SER A 86 -17.63 11.74 9.52
N GLU A 87 -16.54 12.19 10.16
CA GLU A 87 -16.53 13.36 11.05
C GLU A 87 -16.49 14.70 10.29
N LYS A 88 -16.54 14.70 8.95
CA LYS A 88 -16.43 15.89 8.08
C LYS A 88 -15.18 16.74 8.34
N GLN A 89 -14.12 16.14 8.88
CA GLN A 89 -12.85 16.82 9.14
C GLN A 89 -12.04 17.02 7.87
N ILE A 90 -12.27 16.19 6.85
CA ILE A 90 -11.62 16.28 5.54
C ILE A 90 -12.64 16.05 4.42
N ASN A 91 -12.41 16.67 3.26
CA ASN A 91 -13.08 16.35 2.01
C ASN A 91 -12.03 15.85 1.02
N LEU A 92 -12.24 14.66 0.43
CA LEU A 92 -11.29 14.02 -0.49
C LEU A 92 -10.95 14.92 -1.70
N TYR A 93 -11.91 15.74 -2.14
CA TYR A 93 -11.71 16.69 -3.23
C TYR A 93 -10.76 17.85 -2.87
N ASN A 94 -10.47 18.08 -1.59
CA ASN A 94 -9.49 19.06 -1.13
C ASN A 94 -8.09 18.45 -0.85
N LEU A 95 -7.93 17.13 -1.06
CA LEU A 95 -6.64 16.43 -1.03
C LEU A 95 -6.03 16.27 -2.45
N LEU A 96 -6.72 16.78 -3.47
CA LEU A 96 -6.33 16.85 -4.88
C LEU A 96 -6.00 18.30 -5.26
#